data_AF-A0A948E604-F1
#
_entry.id   AF-A0A948E604-F1
#
_cell.length_a   1.000
_cell.length_b   1.000
_cell.length_c   1.000
_cell.angle_alpha   90.00
_cell.angle_beta   90.00
_cell.angle_gamma   90.00
#
_symmetry.space_group_name_H-M   'P 1'
#
loop_
_entity.id
_entity.type
_entity.pdbx_description
1 polymer ?
#
loop_
_entity_poly.entity_id
_entity_poly.type
_entity_poly.pdbx_seq_one_letter_code
_entity_poly.pdbx_strand_id
1 'polypeptide(L)'
;MKNILLMTIVISGMAIVTTGCSKGKSDKKEGKVASCNMPKLQSCREYRDDNLALGTDMLRTLCGKTGDFKDTACPEKDLIGTCKVSEHKDFFYKGYVIPLKSLEKSCNDKKGKWDKMK
;
A
#
# COMPACT_ATOMS: atom_id res chain seq x y z
N MET A 1 28.43 -39.05 37.53
CA MET A 1 27.05 -39.38 37.15
C MET A 1 26.97 -39.40 35.63
N LYS A 2 26.72 -40.57 35.08
CA LYS A 2 26.48 -40.84 33.65
C LYS A 2 25.12 -40.22 33.30
N ASN A 3 25.02 -39.49 32.20
CA ASN A 3 23.86 -39.52 31.29
C ASN A 3 24.25 -38.88 29.95
N ILE A 4 24.49 -39.78 29.01
CA ILE A 4 24.62 -39.58 27.57
C ILE A 4 23.22 -39.34 27.03
N LEU A 5 23.02 -38.28 26.24
CA LEU A 5 22.06 -38.35 25.14
C LEU A 5 22.57 -37.50 23.97
N LEU A 6 23.25 -38.21 23.06
CA LEU A 6 23.41 -37.83 21.66
C LEU A 6 22.01 -37.74 21.01
N MET A 7 21.70 -36.63 20.36
CA MET A 7 20.73 -36.62 19.27
C MET A 7 21.36 -35.93 18.07
N THR A 8 21.84 -36.75 17.14
CA THR A 8 22.21 -36.39 15.77
C THR A 8 21.23 -37.13 14.86
N ILE A 9 20.58 -36.43 13.92
CA ILE A 9 20.04 -36.89 12.62
C ILE A 9 19.59 -35.59 11.91
N VAL A 10 20.37 -35.04 10.97
CA VAL A 10 20.60 -35.43 9.56
C VAL A 10 19.52 -34.87 8.61
N ILE A 11 19.97 -33.85 7.85
CA ILE A 11 19.84 -33.63 6.39
C ILE A 11 18.44 -33.71 5.75
N SER A 12 18.11 -32.65 5.00
CA SER A 12 17.70 -32.68 3.57
C SER A 12 16.46 -31.82 3.29
N GLY A 13 16.60 -30.88 2.36
CA GLY A 13 15.47 -30.06 1.90
C GLY A 13 15.83 -28.92 0.98
N MET A 14 16.81 -29.11 0.08
CA MET A 14 17.00 -28.21 -1.05
C MET A 14 15.89 -28.52 -2.08
N ALA A 15 14.80 -27.77 -2.03
CA ALA A 15 13.78 -27.77 -3.08
C ALA A 15 14.03 -26.59 -4.02
N ILE A 16 14.82 -26.86 -5.06
CA ILE A 16 14.77 -26.10 -6.31
C ILE A 16 13.48 -26.55 -7.01
N VAL A 17 12.50 -25.66 -7.12
CA VAL A 17 11.42 -25.78 -8.11
C VAL A 17 11.46 -24.57 -9.02
N THR A 18 11.29 -24.89 -10.29
CA THR A 18 11.67 -24.18 -11.50
C THR A 18 10.64 -23.16 -11.98
N THR A 19 11.14 -22.31 -12.90
CA THR A 19 10.47 -21.74 -14.09
C THR A 19 9.35 -20.72 -13.93
N GLY A 20 9.59 -19.52 -14.50
CA GLY A 20 8.57 -18.83 -15.29
C GLY A 20 8.21 -17.40 -14.88
N CYS A 21 8.92 -16.43 -15.48
CA CYS A 21 8.42 -15.12 -15.95
C CYS A 21 7.70 -14.13 -14.99
N SER A 22 8.20 -12.88 -15.07
CA SER A 22 7.55 -11.59 -14.77
C SER A 22 7.95 -10.99 -13.41
N LYS A 23 8.93 -10.08 -13.40
CA LYS A 23 8.74 -8.63 -13.64
C LYS A 23 7.95 -7.96 -12.50
N GLY A 24 8.71 -7.39 -11.56
CA GLY A 24 8.33 -6.22 -10.77
C GLY A 24 7.17 -6.40 -9.80
N LYS A 25 7.45 -6.78 -8.56
CA LYS A 25 6.65 -6.32 -7.42
C LYS A 25 7.59 -5.86 -6.33
N SER A 26 7.53 -4.55 -6.08
CA SER A 26 8.20 -3.88 -5.00
C SER A 26 7.96 -4.65 -3.70
N ASP A 27 9.05 -5.13 -3.10
CA ASP A 27 9.13 -5.54 -1.71
C ASP A 27 8.68 -4.36 -0.83
N LYS A 28 7.37 -4.25 -0.58
CA LYS A 28 6.84 -3.39 0.48
C LYS A 28 7.08 -4.17 1.76
N LYS A 29 8.01 -3.70 2.60
CA LYS A 29 8.03 -4.04 4.03
C LYS A 29 6.58 -4.03 4.55
N GLU A 30 6.14 -5.12 5.16
CA GLU A 30 4.85 -5.24 5.84
C GLU A 30 4.83 -4.32 7.08
N GLY A 31 4.75 -3.02 6.84
CA GLY A 31 4.41 -2.02 7.86
C GLY A 31 2.89 -1.93 8.01
N LYS A 32 2.42 -1.51 9.19
CA LYS A 32 1.00 -1.24 9.42
C LYS A 32 0.47 -0.29 8.35
N VAL A 33 -0.75 -0.52 7.90
CA VAL A 33 -1.41 0.29 6.88
C VAL A 33 -2.87 0.51 7.26
N ALA A 34 -3.36 1.71 7.01
CA ALA A 34 -4.79 1.98 7.02
C ALA A 34 -5.15 2.75 5.76
N SER A 35 -6.36 2.55 5.27
CA SER A 35 -6.88 3.24 4.10
C SER A 35 -8.31 3.71 4.28
N CYS A 36 -8.66 4.67 3.44
CA CYS A 36 -9.99 5.17 3.26
C CYS A 36 -10.37 5.05 1.78
N ASN A 37 -11.19 4.05 1.45
CA ASN A 37 -11.62 3.83 0.08
C ASN A 37 -12.89 4.61 -0.23
N MET A 38 -12.86 5.53 -1.19
CA MET A 38 -13.98 6.42 -1.54
C MET A 38 -14.48 6.09 -2.95
N PRO A 39 -15.24 5.00 -3.14
CA PRO A 39 -15.62 4.50 -4.47
C PRO A 39 -16.46 5.51 -5.26
N LYS A 40 -17.30 6.31 -4.59
CA LYS A 40 -18.09 7.37 -5.25
C LYS A 40 -17.22 8.46 -5.88
N LEU A 41 -16.04 8.69 -5.31
CA LEU A 41 -15.06 9.64 -5.84
C LEU A 41 -14.05 8.96 -6.76
N GLN A 42 -14.03 7.62 -6.87
CA GLN A 42 -12.99 6.88 -7.57
C GLN A 42 -11.58 7.19 -7.03
N SER A 43 -11.44 7.33 -5.71
CA SER A 43 -10.16 7.52 -5.04
C SER A 43 -10.04 6.73 -3.74
N CYS A 44 -8.82 6.58 -3.25
CA CYS A 44 -8.52 6.02 -1.94
C CYS A 44 -7.34 6.75 -1.32
N ARG A 45 -7.37 6.97 0.00
CA ARG A 45 -6.24 7.55 0.75
C ARG A 45 -5.65 6.50 1.67
N GLU A 46 -4.33 6.46 1.77
CA GLU A 46 -3.60 5.48 2.58
C GLU A 46 -2.63 6.17 3.55
N TYR A 47 -2.63 5.72 4.81
CA TYR A 47 -1.65 6.06 5.84
C TYR A 47 -0.76 4.82 6.08
N ARG A 48 0.54 5.04 6.15
CA ARG A 48 1.55 4.03 6.46
C ARG A 48 2.57 4.57 7.46
N ASP A 49 3.19 3.66 8.20
CA ASP A 49 4.36 3.93 9.05
C ASP A 49 4.16 5.20 9.92
N ASP A 50 4.96 6.24 9.70
CA ASP A 50 4.91 7.50 10.46
C ASP A 50 3.53 8.19 10.41
N ASN A 51 2.76 8.00 9.34
CA ASN A 51 1.41 8.57 9.22
C ASN A 51 0.40 7.86 10.12
N LEU A 52 0.67 6.61 10.51
CA LEU A 52 -0.12 5.90 11.50
C LEU A 52 0.30 6.21 12.94
N ALA A 53 1.52 6.73 13.15
CA ALA A 53 1.95 7.17 14.48
C ALA A 53 1.10 8.34 14.99
N LEU A 54 0.55 9.15 14.08
CA LEU A 54 -0.40 10.22 14.37
C LEU A 54 -1.84 9.73 14.63
N GLY A 55 -2.07 8.42 14.51
CA GLY A 55 -3.39 7.80 14.66
C GLY A 55 -4.22 7.77 13.37
N THR A 56 -5.41 7.19 13.47
CA THR A 56 -6.30 6.97 12.30
C THR A 56 -7.52 7.88 12.28
N ASP A 57 -7.69 8.77 13.26
CA ASP A 57 -8.92 9.55 13.44
C ASP A 57 -9.19 10.50 12.27
N MET A 58 -8.16 11.15 11.75
CA MET A 58 -8.26 11.99 10.54
C MET A 58 -8.66 11.17 9.31
N LEU A 59 -8.13 9.94 9.19
CA LEU A 59 -8.46 9.05 8.09
C LEU A 59 -9.89 8.51 8.20
N ARG A 60 -10.34 8.17 9.42
CA ARG A 60 -11.72 7.76 9.72
C ARG A 60 -12.71 8.90 9.47
N THR A 61 -12.34 10.12 9.84
CA THR A 61 -13.14 11.33 9.58
C THR A 61 -13.28 11.60 8.08
N LEU A 62 -12.19 11.43 7.32
CA LEU A 62 -12.23 11.51 5.86
C LEU A 62 -13.17 10.46 5.25
N CYS A 63 -13.19 9.24 5.80
CA CYS A 63 -14.10 8.20 5.33
C CYS A 63 -15.56 8.55 5.60
N GLY A 64 -15.87 9.01 6.81
CA GLY A 64 -17.18 9.56 7.18
C GLY A 64 -18.35 8.85 6.48
N LYS A 65 -18.99 9.55 5.53
CA LYS A 65 -20.08 9.02 4.69
C LYS A 65 -19.68 8.70 3.24
N THR A 66 -18.45 9.01 2.87
CA THR A 66 -17.96 9.03 1.49
C THR A 66 -17.07 7.84 1.15
N GLY A 67 -16.58 7.13 2.16
CA GLY A 67 -15.72 5.98 1.98
C GLY A 67 -15.73 4.98 3.13
N ASP A 68 -15.07 3.87 2.88
CA ASP A 68 -14.91 2.75 3.80
C ASP A 68 -13.50 2.77 4.39
N PHE A 69 -13.42 2.92 5.71
CA PHE A 69 -12.16 2.77 6.43
C PHE A 69 -11.76 1.29 6.50
N LYS A 70 -10.49 0.97 6.22
CA LYS A 70 -9.95 -0.39 6.34
C LYS A 70 -8.52 -0.37 6.89
N ASP A 71 -8.16 -1.36 7.70
CA ASP A 71 -6.79 -1.62 8.14
C ASP A 71 -5.98 -2.39 7.06
N THR A 72 -6.22 -2.07 5.80
CA THR A 72 -5.57 -2.67 4.63
C THR A 72 -5.15 -1.59 3.65
N ALA A 73 -4.25 -1.92 2.73
CA ALA A 73 -3.83 -1.01 1.66
C ALA A 73 -4.98 -0.62 0.72
N CYS A 74 -4.83 0.52 0.04
CA CYS A 74 -5.72 0.90 -1.05
C CYS A 74 -5.63 -0.13 -2.19
N PRO A 75 -6.74 -0.46 -2.89
CA PRO A 75 -6.69 -1.36 -4.03
C PRO A 75 -5.80 -0.77 -5.13
N GLU A 76 -5.08 -1.64 -5.84
CA GLU A 76 -4.21 -1.22 -6.96
C GLU A 76 -4.83 -1.45 -8.35
N LYS A 77 -6.05 -2.02 -8.39
CA LYS A 77 -6.76 -2.29 -9.65
C LYS A 77 -7.31 -0.99 -10.24
N ASP A 78 -7.22 -0.84 -11.58
CA ASP A 78 -7.73 0.30 -12.34
C ASP A 78 -7.15 1.66 -11.94
N LEU A 79 -5.93 1.63 -11.40
CA LEU A 79 -5.24 2.82 -10.96
C LEU A 79 -4.74 3.65 -12.14
N ILE A 80 -4.96 4.96 -12.08
CA ILE A 80 -4.51 5.91 -13.11
C ILE A 80 -3.30 6.75 -12.62
N GLY A 81 -3.15 6.89 -11.30
CA GLY A 81 -2.01 7.58 -10.70
C GLY A 81 -2.08 7.59 -9.18
N THR A 82 -0.93 7.89 -8.56
CA THR A 82 -0.86 8.14 -7.11
C THR A 82 -0.15 9.45 -6.82
N CYS A 83 -0.56 10.11 -5.76
CA CYS A 83 0.15 11.24 -5.18
C CYS A 83 0.64 10.87 -3.79
N LYS A 84 1.95 10.93 -3.54
CA LYS A 84 2.52 10.76 -2.20
C LYS A 84 2.93 12.12 -1.64
N VAL A 85 2.29 12.55 -0.57
CA VAL A 85 2.78 13.67 0.27
C VAL A 85 3.37 13.11 1.57
N SER A 86 3.87 13.97 2.46
CA SER A 86 4.41 13.54 3.75
C SER A 86 3.37 12.75 4.56
N GLU A 87 2.15 13.27 4.62
CA GLU A 87 1.11 12.85 5.55
C GLU A 87 0.27 11.67 5.06
N HIS A 88 0.29 11.39 3.75
CA HIS A 88 -0.53 10.32 3.15
C HIS A 88 -0.13 10.02 1.72
N LYS A 89 -0.68 8.92 1.20
CA LYS A 89 -0.67 8.60 -0.22
C LYS A 89 -2.11 8.54 -0.74
N ASP A 90 -2.40 9.34 -1.76
CA ASP A 90 -3.66 9.29 -2.51
C ASP A 90 -3.51 8.39 -3.73
N PHE A 91 -4.54 7.58 -3.99
CA PHE A 91 -4.69 6.69 -5.11
C PHE A 91 -5.91 7.12 -5.91
N PHE A 92 -5.75 7.28 -7.23
CA PHE A 92 -6.80 7.70 -8.13
C PHE A 92 -7.09 6.59 -9.13
N TYR A 93 -8.37 6.31 -9.35
CA TYR A 93 -8.84 5.21 -10.20
C TYR A 93 -9.50 5.72 -11.48
N LYS A 94 -9.69 4.82 -12.45
CA LYS A 94 -10.50 5.11 -13.64
C LYS A 94 -11.87 5.63 -13.23
N GLY A 95 -12.34 6.66 -13.93
CA GLY A 95 -13.61 7.34 -13.62
C GLY A 95 -13.48 8.48 -12.60
N TYR A 96 -12.28 8.79 -12.11
CA TYR A 96 -12.05 10.02 -11.33
C TYR A 96 -12.44 11.25 -12.15
N VAL A 97 -13.20 12.15 -11.53
CA VAL A 97 -13.83 13.29 -12.21
C VAL A 97 -12.85 14.37 -12.65
N ILE A 98 -11.69 14.45 -11.98
CA ILE A 98 -10.64 15.42 -12.31
C ILE A 98 -9.64 14.81 -13.30
N PRO A 99 -9.29 15.52 -14.39
CA PRO A 99 -8.30 15.05 -15.35
C PRO A 99 -6.94 14.73 -14.72
N LEU A 100 -6.25 13.71 -15.24
CA LEU A 100 -4.96 13.24 -14.73
C LEU A 100 -3.90 14.35 -14.64
N LYS A 101 -3.82 15.23 -15.64
CA LYS A 101 -2.89 16.37 -15.64
C LYS A 101 -3.14 17.33 -14.47
N SER A 102 -4.41 17.55 -14.13
CA SER A 102 -4.80 18.41 -13.01
C SER A 102 -4.50 17.74 -11.67
N LEU A 103 -4.63 16.41 -11.58
CA LEU A 103 -4.22 15.63 -10.41
C LEU A 103 -2.71 15.71 -10.18
N GLU A 104 -1.91 15.51 -11.23
CA GLU A 104 -0.47 15.64 -11.18
C GLU A 104 -0.04 17.04 -10.74
N LYS A 105 -0.64 18.08 -11.34
CA LYS A 105 -0.37 19.46 -10.95
C LYS A 105 -0.70 19.69 -9.46
N SER A 106 -1.89 19.26 -9.02
CA SER A 106 -2.31 19.42 -7.61
C SER A 106 -1.38 18.67 -6.65
N CYS A 107 -0.88 17.50 -7.06
CA CYS A 107 0.11 16.75 -6.28
C CYS A 107 1.40 17.56 -6.12
N ASN A 108 1.93 18.11 -7.22
CA ASN A 108 3.16 18.89 -7.21
C ASN A 108 3.01 20.21 -6.44
N ASP A 109 1.85 20.88 -6.53
CA ASP A 109 1.55 22.10 -5.77
C ASP A 109 1.60 21.85 -4.25
N LYS A 110 1.25 20.62 -3.82
CA LYS A 110 1.37 20.17 -2.42
C LYS A 110 2.76 19.64 -2.07
N LYS A 111 3.77 19.85 -2.92
CA LYS A 111 5.13 19.28 -2.81
C LYS A 111 5.13 17.75 -2.74
N GLY A 112 4.09 17.12 -3.29
CA GLY A 112 3.97 15.68 -3.38
C GLY A 112 4.79 15.09 -4.52
N LYS A 113 4.98 13.78 -4.48
CA LYS A 113 5.57 12.98 -5.56
C LYS A 113 4.46 12.27 -6.32
N TRP A 114 4.30 12.62 -7.59
CA TRP A 114 3.36 11.97 -8.49
C TRP A 114 3.97 10.71 -9.11
N ASP A 115 3.19 9.63 -9.14
CA ASP A 115 3.53 8.39 -9.84
C ASP A 115 2.39 8.02 -10.79
N LYS A 116 2.70 8.06 -12.09
CA LYS A 116 1.73 7.81 -13.16
C LYS A 116 1.68 6.32 -13.49
N MET A 117 0.48 5.75 -13.47
CA MET A 117 0.28 4.35 -13.82
C MET A 117 0.18 4.19 -15.34
N LYS A 118 0.78 3.12 -15.87
CA LYS A 118 0.84 2.82 -17.32
C LYS A 118 -0.40 2.08 -17.79
#